data_AF-A0A6B3G689-F1
#
_entry.id   AF-A0A6B3G689-F1
#
_cell.length_a   1.000
_cell.length_b   1.000
_cell.length_c   1.000
_cell.angle_alpha   90.00
_cell.angle_beta   90.00
_cell.angle_gamma   90.00
#
_symmetry.space_group_name_H-M   'P 1'
#
loop_
_entity.id
_entity.type
_entity.pdbx_description
1 polymer ?
#
loop_
_entity_poly.entity_id
_entity_poly.type
_entity_poly.pdbx_seq_one_letter_code
_entity_poly.pdbx_strand_id
1 'polypeptide(L)' 'MTHPFLDLPPLTAGHFAAIERRVARLLATEQDVVITQGEALLPLE' A
#
# COMPACT_ATOMS: atom_id res chain seq x y z
N MET A 1 17.40 11.59 10.60
CA MET A 1 17.45 10.44 9.69
C MET A 1 16.03 10.09 9.32
N THR A 2 15.70 10.09 8.04
CA THR A 2 14.36 9.81 7.52
C THR A 2 14.15 8.30 7.54
N HIS A 3 13.11 7.82 8.23
CA HIS A 3 12.85 6.39 8.35
C HIS A 3 12.16 5.89 7.06
N PRO A 4 12.74 4.90 6.36
CA PRO A 4 12.37 4.54 4.99
C PRO A 4 10.92 4.06 4.80
N PHE A 5 10.26 3.68 5.89
CA PHE A 5 8.86 3.23 5.89
C PHE A 5 7.90 4.11 6.68
N LEU A 6 8.39 5.10 7.43
CA LEU A 6 7.53 5.98 8.24
C LEU A 6 7.43 7.39 7.66
N ASP A 7 8.37 7.77 6.79
CA ASP A 7 8.39 9.07 6.11
C ASP A 7 8.07 8.93 4.61
N LEU A 8 7.21 7.98 4.27
CA LEU A 8 6.81 7.78 2.87
C LEU A 8 5.91 8.94 2.42
N PRO A 9 6.14 9.51 1.22
CA PRO A 9 5.22 10.49 0.68
C PRO A 9 3.84 9.85 0.46
N PRO A 10 2.75 10.65 0.51
CA PRO A 10 1.40 10.14 0.27
C PRO A 10 1.34 9.33 -1.02
N LEU A 11 0.83 8.11 -0.92
CA LEU A 11 0.62 7.28 -2.10
C LEU A 11 -0.47 7.90 -2.98
N THR A 12 -0.23 7.89 -4.28
CA THR A 12 -1.21 8.37 -5.26
C THR A 12 -2.19 7.26 -5.64
N ALA A 13 -3.37 7.62 -6.12
CA ALA A 13 -4.34 6.65 -6.64
C ALA A 13 -3.73 5.73 -7.73
N GLY A 14 -2.84 6.28 -8.57
CA GLY A 14 -2.13 5.49 -9.59
C GLY A 14 -1.18 4.44 -8.99
N HIS A 15 -0.57 4.74 -7.84
CA HIS A 15 0.27 3.80 -7.12
C HIS A 15 -0.56 2.65 -6.53
N PHE A 16 -1.69 2.95 -5.90
CA PHE A 16 -2.64 1.94 -5.41
C PHE A 16 -3.10 1.01 -6.55
N ALA A 17 -3.57 1.60 -7.66
CA ALA A 17 -4.04 0.82 -8.81
C ALA A 17 -2.93 -0.09 -9.41
N ALA A 18 -1.66 0.31 -9.34
CA ALA A 18 -0.55 -0.52 -9.79
C ALA A 18 -0.33 -1.74 -8.88
N ILE A 19 -0.48 -1.58 -7.56
CA ILE A 19 -0.39 -2.66 -6.58
C ILE A 19 -1.57 -3.63 -6.77
N GLU A 20 -2.82 -3.13 -6.86
CA GLU A 20 -4.02 -3.94 -7.08
C GLU A 20 -3.88 -4.84 -8.30
N ARG A 21 -3.45 -4.28 -9.44
CA ARG A 21 -3.20 -5.05 -10.67
C ARG A 21 -2.11 -6.12 -10.49
N ARG A 22 -1.07 -5.84 -9.69
CA ARG A 22 0.01 -6.82 -9.45
C ARG A 22 -0.48 -7.97 -8.57
N VAL A 23 -1.28 -7.67 -7.55
CA VAL A 23 -1.87 -8.68 -6.68
C VAL A 23 -2.92 -9.51 -7.42
N ALA A 24 -3.77 -8.90 -8.25
CA ALA A 24 -4.75 -9.63 -9.06
C ALA A 24 -4.06 -10.66 -9.98
N ARG A 25 -2.95 -10.27 -10.64
CA ARG A 25 -2.13 -11.20 -11.44
C ARG A 25 -1.49 -12.30 -10.61
N LEU A 26 -1.01 -11.99 -9.41
CA LEU A 26 -0.40 -12.98 -8.51
C LEU A 26 -1.42 -14.04 -8.08
N LEU A 27 -2.66 -13.62 -7.83
CA LEU A 27 -3.76 -14.49 -7.41
C LEU A 27 -4.47 -15.17 -8.59
N ALA A 28 -4.10 -14.85 -9.84
CA ALA A 28 -4.77 -15.29 -11.06
C ALA A 28 -6.30 -15.08 -11.01
N THR A 29 -6.74 -13.90 -10.54
CA THR A 29 -8.15 -13.57 -10.35
C THR A 29 -8.59 -12.44 -11.28
N GLU A 30 -9.84 -12.52 -11.73
CA GLU A 30 -10.56 -11.43 -12.42
C GLU A 30 -11.41 -10.60 -11.45
N GLN A 31 -11.48 -10.97 -10.17
CA GLN A 31 -12.19 -10.21 -9.15
C GLN A 31 -11.40 -8.96 -8.74
N ASP A 32 -12.12 -7.94 -8.28
CA ASP A 32 -11.51 -6.71 -7.77
C ASP A 32 -10.66 -6.99 -6.52
N VAL A 33 -9.47 -6.39 -6.49
CA VAL A 33 -8.59 -6.41 -5.33
C VAL A 33 -8.66 -5.06 -4.65
N VAL A 34 -9.02 -5.06 -3.37
CA VAL A 34 -9.00 -3.86 -2.52
C VAL A 34 -7.79 -3.95 -1.59
N ILE A 35 -7.00 -2.88 -1.54
CA ILE A 35 -5.86 -2.73 -0.63
C ILE A 35 -6.05 -1.51 0.27
N THR A 36 -5.66 -1.65 1.53
CA THR A 36 -5.66 -0.57 2.50
C THR A 36 -4.26 -0.38 3.05
N GLN A 37 -3.85 0.87 3.28
CA GLN A 37 -2.61 1.17 3.98
C GLN A 37 -2.92 1.25 5.48
N GLY A 38 -2.24 0.42 6.27
CA GLY A 38 -2.23 0.59 7.73
C GLY A 38 -1.34 1.76 8.10
N GLU A 39 -1.82 2.63 9.01
CA GLU A 39 -0.96 3.61 9.67
C GLU A 39 -0.14 2.90 10.75
N ALA A 40 1.16 3.18 10.80
CA ALA A 40 2.00 2.69 11.88
C ALA A 40 1.66 3.49 13.16
N LEU A 41 0.98 2.85 14.11
CA LEU A 41 0.85 3.39 15.45
C LEU A 41 2.22 3.32 16.13
N LEU A 42 2.95 4.43 16.14
CA LEU A 42 4.14 4.55 16.97
C LEU A 42 3.70 4.58 18.45
N PRO A 43 4.36 3.83 19.34
CA PRO A 43 4.16 3.99 20.78
C PRO A 43 4.46 5.44 21.16
N LEU A 44 3.46 6.11 21.76
CA LEU A 44 3.65 7.40 22.41
C LEU A 44 4.38 7.15 23.73
N GLU A 45 5.70 6.96 23.69
CA GLU A 45 6.57 7.15 24.85
C GLU A 45 7.24 8.53 24.80
#